data_AF-A0A2T7PGX6-F1
#
_entry.id   AF-A0A2T7PGX6-F1
#
_cell.length_a   1.000
_cell.length_b   1.000
_cell.length_c   1.000
_cell.angle_alpha   90.00
_cell.angle_beta   90.00
_cell.angle_gamma   90.00
#
_symmetry.space_group_name_H-M   'P 1'
#
loop_
_entity.id
_entity.type
_entity.pdbx_description
1 polymer ?
#
loop_
_entity_poly.entity_id
_entity_poly.type
_entity_poly.pdbx_seq_one_letter_code
_entity_poly.pdbx_strand_id
1 'polypeptide(L)' 'MELNQIRSGKSYTMMGSRVEKGLIPRLCDKLFEFIAQRSHDELFCKVEVSYMEIYNEKVHDLLDPKGKDSTQVVECKS' A
#
# COMPACT_ATOMS: atom_id res chain seq x y z
N MET A 1 -24.11 9.52 -12.80
CA MET A 1 -23.35 8.37 -13.30
C MET A 1 -22.19 8.14 -12.34
N GLU A 2 -22.39 7.64 -11.10
CA GLU A 2 -21.23 7.43 -10.20
C GLU A 2 -21.47 6.54 -8.95
N LEU A 3 -22.32 5.50 -9.06
CA LEU A 3 -22.43 4.48 -7.99
C LEU A 3 -21.46 3.29 -8.19
N ASN A 4 -20.70 3.26 -9.29
CA ASN A 4 -19.75 2.17 -9.59
C ASN A 4 -18.48 2.20 -8.71
N GLN A 5 -18.25 3.31 -8.01
CA GLN A 5 -17.09 3.53 -7.13
C GLN A 5 -17.26 2.80 -5.77
N ILE A 6 -18.42 2.90 -5.11
CA ILE A 6 -18.63 2.36 -3.75
C ILE A 6 -18.95 0.85 -3.76
N ARG A 7 -19.54 0.34 -4.86
CA ARG A 7 -20.10 -1.03 -4.92
C ARG A 7 -19.20 -2.10 -5.53
N SER A 8 -18.03 -1.75 -6.09
CA SER A 8 -17.20 -2.71 -6.85
C SER A 8 -16.18 -3.49 -6.03
N GLY A 9 -16.26 -3.45 -4.69
CA GLY A 9 -15.43 -4.30 -3.82
C GLY A 9 -13.92 -4.07 -3.96
N LYS A 10 -13.48 -2.94 -4.51
CA LYS A 10 -12.06 -2.65 -4.77
C LYS A 10 -11.20 -2.79 -3.51
N SER A 11 -11.65 -2.19 -2.41
CA SER A 11 -10.97 -2.31 -1.11
C SER A 11 -11.03 -3.73 -0.55
N TYR A 12 -12.13 -4.46 -0.79
CA TYR A 12 -12.27 -5.86 -0.38
C TYR A 12 -11.29 -6.77 -1.14
N THR A 13 -11.10 -6.56 -2.43
CA THR A 13 -10.11 -7.34 -3.19
C THR A 13 -8.68 -6.94 -2.80
N MET A 14 -8.40 -5.65 -2.66
CA MET A 14 -7.04 -5.15 -2.41
C MET A 14 -6.57 -5.33 -0.96
N MET A 15 -7.34 -4.88 0.02
CA MET A 15 -7.02 -5.00 1.45
C MET A 15 -7.72 -6.18 2.12
N GLY A 16 -8.94 -6.49 1.70
CA GLY A 16 -9.75 -7.52 2.35
C GLY A 16 -10.57 -7.01 3.52
N SER A 17 -11.03 -7.95 4.32
CA SER A 17 -11.64 -7.72 5.62
C SER A 17 -10.70 -8.18 6.74
N ARG A 18 -11.12 -7.96 7.99
CA ARG A 18 -10.37 -8.47 9.15
C ARG A 18 -10.28 -10.00 9.19
N VAL A 19 -11.23 -10.69 8.55
CA VAL A 19 -11.31 -12.15 8.50
C VAL A 19 -10.65 -12.69 7.23
N GLU A 20 -10.90 -12.04 6.09
CA GLU A 20 -10.39 -12.44 4.79
C GLU A 20 -9.37 -11.43 4.28
N LYS A 21 -8.08 -11.76 4.41
CA LYS A 21 -6.98 -10.95 3.85
C LYS A 21 -7.15 -10.77 2.34
N GLY A 22 -7.02 -9.54 1.85
CA GLY A 22 -6.99 -9.22 0.42
C GLY A 22 -5.62 -9.46 -0.23
N LEU A 23 -5.42 -8.92 -1.43
CA LEU A 23 -4.18 -9.10 -2.19
C LEU A 23 -2.95 -8.49 -1.50
N ILE A 24 -3.03 -7.25 -1.02
CA ILE A 24 -1.92 -6.52 -0.38
C ILE A 24 -1.38 -7.28 0.84
N PRO A 25 -2.19 -7.62 1.87
CA PRO A 25 -1.67 -8.33 3.04
C PRO A 25 -1.13 -9.72 2.68
N ARG A 26 -1.75 -10.45 1.73
CA ARG A 26 -1.24 -11.75 1.27
C ARG A 26 0.11 -11.64 0.56
N LEU A 27 0.32 -10.58 -0.21
CA LEU A 27 1.58 -10.32 -0.89
C LEU A 27 2.68 -10.01 0.13
N CYS A 28 2.40 -9.16 1.12
CA CYS A 28 3.33 -8.87 2.20
C CYS A 28 3.73 -10.14 2.96
N ASP A 29 2.76 -10.98 3.35
CA ASP A 29 3.03 -12.24 4.05
C ASP A 29 4.01 -13.12 3.24
N LYS A 30 3.73 -13.33 1.95
CA LYS A 30 4.58 -14.15 1.07
C LYS A 30 5.96 -13.54 0.83
N LEU A 31 6.04 -12.21 0.70
CA LEU A 31 7.31 -11.51 0.51
C LEU A 31 8.22 -11.74 1.71
N PHE A 32 7.70 -11.57 2.93
CA PHE A 32 8.48 -11.78 4.15
C PHE A 32 8.78 -13.25 4.40
N GLU A 33 7.86 -14.17 4.08
CA GLU A 33 8.12 -15.62 4.12
C GLU A 33 9.29 -16.00 3.21
N PHE A 34 9.31 -15.48 1.99
CA PHE A 34 10.37 -15.73 1.02
C PHE A 34 11.72 -15.17 1.45
N ILE A 35 11.74 -13.97 2.03
CA ILE A 35 12.95 -13.38 2.62
C ILE A 35 13.45 -14.25 3.78
N ALA A 36 12.55 -14.71 4.66
CA ALA A 36 12.91 -15.56 5.78
C ALA A 36 13.50 -16.91 5.32
N GLN A 37 12.94 -17.53 4.28
CA GLN A 37 13.45 -18.78 3.70
C GLN A 37 14.84 -18.64 3.05
N ARG A 38 15.19 -17.43 2.58
CA ARG A 38 16.45 -17.13 1.90
C ARG A 38 17.54 -16.57 2.81
N SER A 39 17.28 -16.47 4.10
CA SER A 39 18.22 -15.97 5.11
C SER A 39 19.42 -16.88 5.40
N HIS A 40 19.61 -17.95 4.61
CA HIS A 40 20.65 -18.95 4.82
C HIS A 40 21.99 -18.64 4.16
N ASP A 41 22.05 -17.64 3.28
CA ASP A 41 23.28 -17.06 2.73
C ASP A 41 23.38 -15.60 3.19
N GLU A 42 24.56 -14.99 3.15
CA GLU A 42 24.87 -13.59 3.54
C GLU A 42 24.14 -12.50 2.70
N LEU A 43 22.90 -12.74 2.28
CA LEU A 43 22.03 -11.83 1.56
C LEU A 43 21.34 -10.86 2.52
N PHE A 44 21.75 -9.60 2.46
CA PHE A 44 21.00 -8.50 3.04
C PHE A 44 19.86 -8.07 2.10
N CYS A 45 18.62 -8.17 2.56
CA CYS A 45 17.45 -7.68 1.84
C CYS A 45 16.93 -6.40 2.52
N LYS A 46 16.82 -5.30 1.75
CA LYS A 46 16.20 -4.05 2.18
C LYS A 46 14.81 -3.95 1.54
N VAL A 47 13.78 -3.80 2.37
CA VAL A 47 12.40 -3.60 1.93
C VAL A 47 11.96 -2.20 2.34
N GLU A 48 11.47 -1.42 1.39
CA GLU A 48 10.90 -0.09 1.61
C GLU A 48 9.42 -0.12 1.23
N VAL A 49 8.59 0.55 2.02
CA VAL A 49 7.13 0.61 1.81
C VAL A 49 6.71 2.07 1.86
N SER A 50 5.94 2.48 0.86
CA SER A 50 5.23 3.75 0.84
C SER A 50 3.74 3.47 0.63
N TYR A 51 2.88 4.17 1.38
CA TYR A 51 1.44 4.06 1.21
C TYR A 51 0.86 5.47 1.12
N MET A 52 0.29 5.80 -0.03
CA MET A 52 -0.13 7.16 -0.35
C MET A 52 -1.56 7.16 -0.86
N GLU A 53 -2.30 8.21 -0.50
CA GLU A 53 -3.60 8.53 -1.08
C GLU A 53 -3.44 9.74 -1.99
N ILE A 54 -4.06 9.70 -3.17
CA ILE A 54 -4.15 10.85 -4.07
C ILE A 54 -5.59 11.29 -4.11
N TYR A 55 -5.85 12.50 -3.61
CA TYR A 55 -7.17 13.09 -3.60
C TYR A 55 -7.09 14.57 -3.98
N ASN A 56 -7.89 15.02 -4.95
CA ASN A 56 -7.91 16.41 -5.40
C ASN A 56 -6.50 16.96 -5.72
N GLU A 57 -5.72 16.20 -6.50
CA GLU A 57 -4.34 16.52 -6.93
C GLU A 57 -3.32 16.66 -5.79
N LYS A 58 -3.69 16.24 -4.57
CA LYS A 58 -2.84 16.22 -3.39
C LYS A 58 -2.42 14.80 -3.07
N VAL A 59 -1.14 14.62 -2.76
CA VAL A 59 -0.62 13.35 -2.22
C VAL A 59 -0.61 13.41 -0.71
N HIS A 60 -1.22 12.42 -0.07
CA HIS A 60 -1.24 12.25 1.38
C HIS A 60 -0.49 10.97 1.73
N ASP A 61 0.54 11.08 2.58
CA ASP A 61 1.23 9.91 3.12
C ASP A 61 0.37 9.26 4.21
N LEU A 62 -0.06 8.03 3.97
CA LEU A 62 -0.90 7.26 4.89
C LEU A 62 -0.09 6.59 6.00
N LEU A 63 1.25 6.59 5.91
CA LEU A 63 2.14 6.03 6.92
C LEU A 63 2.67 7.08 7.90
N ASP A 64 2.42 8.39 7.69
CA ASP A 64 2.81 9.42 8.65
C ASP A 64 1.80 9.48 9.83
N PRO A 65 2.19 9.02 11.04
CA PRO A 65 1.29 9.02 12.20
C PRO A 65 0.95 10.42 12.69
N LYS A 66 1.71 11.45 12.27
CA LYS A 66 1.47 12.84 12.69
C LYS A 66 0.39 13.52 11.85
N GLY A 67 -0.06 12.89 10.75
CA GLY A 67 -1.08 13.44 9.85
C GLY A 67 -0.78 14.86 9.37
N LYS A 68 0.49 15.28 9.46
CA LYS A 68 0.87 16.66 9.22
C LYS A 68 1.08 16.80 7.74
N ASP A 69 0.02 17.18 7.03
CA ASP A 69 0.02 17.87 5.73
C ASP A 69 1.35 17.78 4.95
N SER A 70 1.88 16.57 4.73
CA SER A 70 3.01 16.34 3.85
C SER A 70 2.45 16.26 2.44
N THR A 71 1.65 17.27 2.12
CA THR A 71 0.95 17.42 0.86
C THR A 71 1.98 17.89 -0.14
N GLN A 72 2.58 16.95 -0.84
CA GLN A 72 3.36 17.27 -2.02
C GLN A 72 2.38 17.35 -3.19
N VAL A 73 2.37 18.49 -3.89
CA VAL A 73 1.64 18.63 -5.14
C VAL A 73 2.32 17.72 -6.15
N VAL A 74 1.55 16.87 -6.84
CA VAL A 74 2.08 16.06 -7.95
C VAL A 74 2.44 17.01 -9.08
N GLU A 75 3.71 17.41 -9.17
CA GLU A 75 4.21 18.09 -10.36
C GLU A 75 4.52 17.01 -11.41
N CYS A 76 3.56 16.74 -12.30
CA CYS A 76 3.78 15.93 -13.49
C CYS A 76 4.71 16.70 -14.42
N LYS A 77 6.04 16.55 -14.28
CA LYS A 77 6.98 17.02 -15.31
C LYS A 77 6.68 16.27 -16.60
N SER A 78 6.11 17.01 -17.55
CA SER A 78 5.89 16.59 -18.94
C SER A 78 7.19 16.68 -19.74
#